data_AF-A0A9P8VWH3-F1
#
_entry.id   AF-A0A9P8VWH3-F1
#
_cell.length_a   1.000
_cell.length_b   1.000
_cell.length_c   1.000
_cell.angle_alpha   90.00
_cell.angle_beta   90.00
_cell.angle_gamma   90.00
#
_symmetry.space_group_name_H-M   'P 1'
#
loop_
_entity.id
_entity.type
_entity.pdbx_description
1 polymer ?
#
loop_
_entity_poly.entity_id
_entity_poly.type
_entity_poly.pdbx_seq_one_letter_code
_entity_poly.pdbx_strand_id
1 'polypeptide(L)'
;YSNIPFIQSSSFVGRTELLSKISHKFDTVLRGARDPVTLVLWGMGGRGKSRIALQYCHLRDNDGCRGIFWINALSEQTTIRSFQEIAEKL
;
A
#
# COMPACT_ATOMS: atom_id res chain seq x y z
N TYR A 1 -0.45 9.42 10.08
CA TYR A 1 -1.04 8.23 10.74
C TYR A 1 -1.03 7.11 9.74
N SER A 2 -0.50 5.94 10.10
CA SER A 2 -0.35 4.82 9.17
C SER A 2 -0.71 3.50 9.84
N ASN A 3 -1.63 2.75 9.22
CA ASN A 3 -1.99 1.39 9.58
C ASN A 3 -1.43 0.45 8.51
N ILE A 4 -0.19 0.01 8.69
CA ILE A 4 0.49 -0.94 7.78
C ILE A 4 0.74 -2.22 8.57
N PRO A 5 0.31 -3.39 8.07
CA PRO A 5 0.49 -4.64 8.80
C PRO A 5 1.93 -5.14 8.65
N PHE A 6 2.44 -5.74 9.73
CA PHE A 6 3.78 -6.34 9.84
C PHE A 6 4.96 -5.37 9.85
N ILE A 7 6.03 -5.79 10.53
CA ILE A 7 7.30 -5.06 10.59
C ILE A 7 8.01 -5.22 9.24
N GLN A 8 8.55 -4.12 8.71
CA GLN A 8 9.34 -4.12 7.48
C GLN A 8 10.48 -5.14 7.59
N SER A 9 10.43 -6.22 6.80
CA SER A 9 11.53 -7.19 6.78
C SER A 9 12.71 -6.57 6.02
N SER A 10 13.89 -6.52 6.63
CA SER A 10 15.14 -6.05 6.02
C SER A 10 15.58 -6.82 4.77
N SER A 11 14.89 -7.91 4.41
CA SER A 11 15.21 -8.83 3.31
C SER A 11 14.44 -8.58 2.01
N PHE A 12 13.76 -7.43 1.83
CA PHE A 12 13.18 -7.09 0.54
C PHE A 12 14.28 -6.66 -0.45
N VAL A 13 14.73 -7.60 -1.28
CA VAL A 13 15.78 -7.36 -2.29
C VAL A 13 15.17 -7.42 -3.69
N GLY A 14 15.54 -6.45 -4.55
CA GLY A 14 15.07 -6.34 -5.93
C GLY A 14 13.70 -5.65 -6.09
N ARG A 15 13.19 -5.60 -7.33
CA ARG A 15 11.90 -4.98 -7.71
C ARG A 15 11.78 -3.47 -7.47
N THR A 16 12.91 -2.79 -7.29
CA THR A 16 13.02 -1.32 -7.25
C THR A 16 12.40 -0.68 -8.49
N GLU A 17 12.58 -1.26 -9.68
CA GLU A 17 11.93 -0.76 -10.91
C GLU A 17 10.40 -0.77 -10.82
N LEU A 18 9.81 -1.81 -10.22
CA LEU A 18 8.37 -1.90 -10.06
C LEU A 18 7.87 -0.87 -9.05
N LEU A 19 8.59 -0.69 -7.94
CA LEU A 19 8.30 0.36 -6.97
C LEU A 19 8.39 1.75 -7.62
N SER A 20 9.41 2.02 -8.44
CA SER A 20 9.54 3.28 -9.17
C SER A 20 8.39 3.50 -10.15
N LYS A 21 7.92 2.46 -10.85
CA LYS A 21 6.73 2.54 -11.72
C LYS A 21 5.46 2.88 -10.93
N ILE A 22 5.30 2.28 -9.75
CA ILE A 22 4.19 2.60 -8.83
C ILE A 22 4.31 4.07 -8.40
N SER A 23 5.47 4.50 -7.91
CA SER A 23 5.71 5.89 -7.48
C SER A 23 5.37 6.88 -8.59
N HIS A 24 5.92 6.67 -9.79
CA HIS A 24 5.67 7.52 -10.94
C HIS A 24 4.18 7.66 -11.24
N LYS A 25 3.41 6.55 -11.21
CA LYS A 25 1.97 6.59 -11.47
C LYS A 25 1.21 7.45 -10.45
N PHE A 26 1.55 7.33 -9.17
CA PHE A 26 0.93 8.16 -8.13
C PHE A 26 1.41 9.61 -8.18
N ASP A 27 2.71 9.86 -8.40
CA ASP A 27 3.30 11.21 -8.39
C ASP A 27 2.88 12.06 -9.60
N THR A 28 2.67 11.44 -10.76
CA THR A 28 2.24 12.17 -11.97
C THR A 28 0.83 12.73 -11.81
N VAL A 29 -0.03 12.04 -11.05
CA VAL A 29 -1.42 12.48 -10.84
C VAL A 29 -1.51 13.56 -9.75
N LEU A 30 -0.67 13.48 -8.71
CA LEU A 30 -0.58 14.52 -7.67
C LEU A 30 -0.22 15.91 -8.23
N ARG A 31 0.34 15.98 -9.44
CA ARG A 31 0.77 17.23 -10.09
C ARG A 31 -0.29 17.92 -10.97
N GLY A 32 -1.53 17.40 -11.04
CA GLY A 32 -2.56 18.12 -11.80
C GLY A 32 -3.90 17.42 -12.06
N ALA A 33 -4.09 16.18 -11.63
CA ALA A 33 -5.38 15.49 -11.76
C ALA A 33 -6.17 15.55 -10.44
N ARG A 34 -7.46 15.87 -10.53
CA ARG A 34 -8.37 15.94 -9.37
C ARG A 34 -8.89 14.57 -8.94
N ASP A 35 -8.75 13.56 -9.79
CA ASP A 35 -9.36 12.25 -9.59
C ASP A 35 -8.42 11.27 -8.84
N PRO A 36 -8.99 10.36 -8.03
CA PRO A 36 -8.22 9.30 -7.38
C PRO A 36 -7.49 8.38 -8.39
N VAL A 37 -6.27 7.98 -8.05
CA VAL A 37 -5.51 6.99 -8.85
C VAL A 37 -5.74 5.60 -8.31
N THR A 38 -6.13 4.69 -9.22
CA THR A 38 -6.23 3.27 -8.92
C THR A 38 -5.13 2.50 -9.66
N LEU A 39 -4.42 1.65 -8.92
CA LEU A 39 -3.42 0.73 -9.46
C LEU A 39 -3.69 -0.69 -8.95
N VAL A 40 -3.63 -1.66 -9.86
CA VAL A 40 -3.84 -3.08 -9.54
C VAL A 40 -2.53 -3.84 -9.70
N LEU A 41 -2.04 -4.46 -8.62
CA LEU A 41 -0.97 -5.45 -8.67
C LEU A 41 -1.59 -6.84 -8.92
N TRP A 42 -1.40 -7.37 -10.12
CA TRP A 42 -1.94 -8.67 -10.51
C TRP A 42 -0.81 -9.67 -10.83
N GLY A 43 -1.15 -10.96 -10.88
CA GLY A 43 -0.21 -12.05 -11.13
C GLY A 43 -0.48 -13.28 -10.25
N MET A 44 0.23 -14.38 -10.49
CA MET A 44 0.02 -15.64 -9.79
C MET A 44 0.19 -15.53 -8.26
N GLY A 45 -0.46 -16.44 -7.53
CA GLY A 45 -0.26 -16.63 -6.09
C GLY A 45 1.22 -16.86 -5.73
N GLY A 46 1.63 -16.49 -4.52
CA GLY A 46 2.99 -16.72 -4.02
C GLY A 46 4.10 -15.84 -4.61
N ARG A 47 3.82 -15.00 -5.61
CA ARG A 47 4.85 -14.12 -6.22
C ARG A 47 5.17 -12.84 -5.43
N GLY A 48 4.52 -12.62 -4.29
CA GLY A 48 4.83 -11.51 -3.38
C GLY A 48 4.20 -10.16 -3.75
N LYS A 49 3.02 -10.16 -4.36
CA LYS A 49 2.25 -8.93 -4.68
C LYS A 49 1.98 -8.09 -3.42
N SER A 50 1.46 -8.72 -2.37
CA SER A 50 1.23 -8.08 -1.08
C SER A 50 2.52 -7.54 -0.48
N ARG A 51 3.65 -8.22 -0.68
CA ARG A 51 4.97 -7.76 -0.20
C ARG A 51 5.46 -6.50 -0.91
N ILE A 52 5.20 -6.39 -2.22
CA ILE A 52 5.50 -5.17 -2.99
C ILE A 52 4.63 -4.00 -2.50
N ALA A 53 3.32 -4.23 -2.32
CA ALA A 53 2.41 -3.21 -1.80
C ALA A 53 2.83 -2.73 -0.40
N LEU A 54 3.18 -3.65 0.51
CA LEU A 54 3.67 -3.30 1.85
C LEU A 54 4.95 -2.47 1.80
N GLN A 55 5.92 -2.87 0.97
CA GLN A 55 7.15 -2.11 0.81
C GLN A 55 6.87 -0.69 0.30
N TYR A 56 5.95 -0.55 -0.65
CA TYR A 56 5.55 0.77 -1.15
C TYR A 56 4.87 1.62 -0.07
N CYS A 57 3.99 1.04 0.76
CA CYS A 57 3.39 1.73 1.89
C CYS A 57 4.46 2.25 2.86
N HIS A 58 5.44 1.43 3.25
CA HIS A 58 6.53 1.88 4.12
C HIS A 58 7.37 3.00 3.50
N LEU A 59 7.65 2.93 2.19
CA LEU A 59 8.35 4.02 1.50
C LEU A 59 7.57 5.33 1.60
N ARG A 60 6.26 5.30 1.35
CA ARG A 60 5.41 6.50 1.44
C ARG A 60 5.23 7.01 2.85
N ASP A 61 5.19 6.13 3.84
CA ASP A 61 5.15 6.52 5.25
C ASP A 61 6.42 7.31 5.62
N ASN A 62 7.58 6.81 5.21
CA ASN A 62 8.87 7.48 5.40
C ASN A 62 8.99 8.80 4.61
N ASP A 63 8.35 8.88 3.43
CA ASP A 63 8.28 10.12 2.62
C ASP A 63 7.27 11.15 3.16
N GLY A 64 6.65 10.89 4.32
CA GLY A 64 5.77 11.84 5.00
C GLY A 64 4.31 11.81 4.52
N CYS A 65 3.84 10.69 3.96
CA CYS A 65 2.43 10.51 3.64
C CYS A 65 1.57 10.70 4.90
N ARG A 66 0.50 11.51 4.80
CA ARG A 66 -0.33 11.86 5.97
C ARG A 66 -1.14 10.67 6.51
N GLY A 67 -1.54 9.77 5.63
CA GLY A 67 -2.52 8.73 5.90
C GLY A 67 -2.31 7.51 5.04
N ILE A 68 -2.03 6.36 5.65
CA ILE A 68 -1.99 5.07 4.95
C ILE A 68 -2.92 4.09 5.67
N PHE A 69 -3.87 3.52 4.91
CA PHE A 69 -4.89 2.62 5.41
C PHE A 69 -4.81 1.29 4.69
N TRP A 70 -4.42 0.24 5.41
CA TRP A 70 -4.36 -1.12 4.86
C TRP A 70 -5.64 -1.90 5.20
N ILE A 71 -6.34 -2.40 4.19
CA ILE A 71 -7.60 -3.12 4.36
C ILE A 71 -7.43 -4.56 3.87
N ASN A 72 -7.72 -5.53 4.75
CA ASN A 72 -7.73 -6.94 4.37
C ASN A 72 -9.08 -7.35 3.76
N ALA A 73 -9.15 -7.38 2.44
CA ALA A 73 -10.34 -7.72 1.68
C ALA A 73 -10.47 -9.21 1.28
N LEU A 74 -9.92 -10.14 2.06
CA LEU A 74 -10.02 -11.58 1.77
C LEU A 74 -11.45 -12.14 1.97
N SER A 75 -12.20 -11.60 2.92
CA SER A 75 -13.64 -11.85 3.09
C SER A 75 -14.36 -10.59 3.56
N GLU A 76 -15.70 -10.62 3.54
CA GLU A 76 -16.52 -9.53 4.09
C GLU A 76 -16.19 -9.28 5.57
N GLN A 77 -16.06 -10.35 6.36
CA GLN A 77 -15.75 -10.24 7.79
C GLN A 77 -14.37 -9.61 8.02
N THR A 78 -13.34 -9.98 7.25
CA THR A 78 -12.00 -9.38 7.40
C THR A 78 -11.99 -7.91 6.95
N THR A 79 -12.82 -7.57 5.97
CA THR A 79 -12.97 -6.20 5.47
C THR A 79 -13.57 -5.30 6.55
N ILE A 80 -14.73 -5.68 7.09
CA ILE A 80 -15.43 -4.93 8.15
C ILE A 80 -14.49 -4.74 9.35
N ARG A 81 -13.84 -5.82 9.80
CA ARG A 81 -12.90 -5.76 10.92
C ARG A 81 -11.74 -4.80 10.66
N SER A 82 -11.18 -4.79 9.44
CA SER A 82 -10.09 -3.87 9.10
C SER A 82 -10.51 -2.41 9.22
N PHE A 83 -11.72 -2.07 8.76
CA PHE A 83 -12.26 -0.71 8.89
C PHE A 83 -12.49 -0.31 10.35
N GLN A 84 -13.03 -1.22 11.17
CA GLN A 84 -13.22 -0.99 12.61
C GLN A 84 -11.87 -0.72 13.31
N GLU A 85 -10.87 -1.57 13.07
CA GLU A 85 -9.53 -1.42 13.66
C GLU A 85 -8.83 -0.11 13.25
N ILE A 86 -9.12 0.41 12.05
CA ILE A 86 -8.63 1.72 11.60
C ILE A 86 -9.38 2.84 12.33
N ALA A 87 -10.71 2.77 12.39
CA ALA A 87 -11.55 3.80 13.01
C ALA A 87 -11.28 3.96 14.51
N GLU A 88 -10.99 2.87 15.22
CA GLU A 88 -10.63 2.90 16.66
C GLU A 88 -9.29 3.57 16.95
N LYS A 89 -8.41 3.65 15.95
CA LYS A 89 -7.03 4.15 16.10
C LYS A 89 -6.84 5.55 15.49
N LEU A 90 -7.84 6.07 14.79
CA LEU A 90 -7.88 7.43 14.23
C LEU A 90 -8.25 8.45 15.31
#